data_AF-A0A1H6F675-F1
#
_entry.id   AF-A0A1H6F675-F1
#
_cell.length_a   1.000
_cell.length_b   1.000
_cell.length_c   1.000
_cell.angle_alpha   90.00
_cell.angle_beta   90.00
_cell.angle_gamma   90.00
#
_symmetry.space_group_name_H-M   'P 1'
#
loop_
_entity.id
_entity.type
_entity.pdbx_description
1 polymer ?
#
loop_
_entity_poly.entity_id
_entity_poly.type
_entity_poly.pdbx_seq_one_letter_code
_entity_poly.pdbx_strand_id
1 'polypeptide(L)'
;MNFIKKAKSVLRQVVFITLLIPLPLYALDIIDILGGEELPPAGRKAPVQKNGANNPNLLGKTNNTQSSDVLDILGGEELSPLNKANISKESPYNEENKGKNQIDNVPVNRYGNPDCVECDLVKERGFESCMIAVLHLYTGEGFNFKLPREALESKGFSIYRWADTPPSPQELDAKLKQASQLWIISDQGKKLTDAHLQVIKLFFDTGKGVYIWGDNIPFYADANYVAEALLGTKMLGNTHGDQIVSLQTQQNQAGLISGHLITTGLQHLYEGITIATIQPSPTLKPLIYGSANNLVAATYDKYGKRAIIDGGFTRLYLKWDTAGTGRYVKNAAGWLVNYERLGKTNCQAQVK
;
A
#
# COMPACT_ATOMS: atom_id res chain seq x y z
N MET A 1 -42.21 -48.94 31.74
CA MET A 1 -41.27 -48.82 32.88
C MET A 1 -39.86 -49.00 32.34
N ASN A 2 -38.91 -48.12 32.70
CA ASN A 2 -37.51 -48.05 32.24
C ASN A 2 -37.20 -47.33 30.91
N PHE A 3 -37.55 -46.05 30.76
CA PHE A 3 -36.82 -45.14 29.84
C PHE A 3 -36.86 -43.64 30.23
N ILE A 4 -37.06 -43.32 31.51
CA ILE A 4 -37.03 -41.94 32.02
C ILE A 4 -36.23 -41.92 33.33
N LYS A 5 -34.89 -41.99 33.24
CA LYS A 5 -34.01 -41.75 34.41
C LYS A 5 -32.55 -41.38 34.07
N LYS A 6 -32.23 -40.99 32.83
CA LYS A 6 -30.86 -40.61 32.43
C LYS A 6 -30.76 -39.31 31.64
N ALA A 7 -31.57 -38.31 32.01
CA ALA A 7 -31.54 -36.95 31.44
C ALA A 7 -31.57 -35.84 32.52
N LYS A 8 -31.02 -36.11 33.71
CA LYS A 8 -30.97 -35.15 34.84
C LYS A 8 -29.57 -34.92 35.42
N SER A 9 -28.50 -35.17 34.66
CA SER A 9 -27.12 -35.13 35.18
C SER A 9 -26.14 -34.21 34.43
N VAL A 10 -26.57 -33.38 33.48
CA VAL A 10 -25.64 -32.48 32.74
C VAL A 10 -26.12 -31.02 32.70
N LEU A 11 -27.13 -30.66 33.52
CA LEU A 11 -27.67 -29.30 33.57
C LEU A 11 -27.61 -28.70 34.98
N ARG A 12 -26.46 -28.84 35.66
CA ARG A 12 -26.15 -28.16 36.94
C ARG A 12 -24.63 -28.05 37.11
N GLN A 13 -23.99 -27.24 36.28
CA GLN A 13 -22.69 -26.63 36.53
C GLN A 13 -22.54 -25.51 35.48
N VAL A 14 -21.96 -24.37 35.87
CA VAL A 14 -21.92 -23.09 35.14
C VAL A 14 -23.18 -22.19 35.33
N VAL A 15 -23.50 -21.93 36.60
CA VAL A 15 -24.05 -20.65 37.06
C VAL A 15 -23.12 -20.21 38.20
N PHE A 16 -22.80 -18.92 38.28
CA PHE A 16 -21.77 -18.23 39.08
C PHE A 16 -20.46 -17.95 38.36
N ILE A 17 -20.40 -16.81 37.66
CA ILE A 17 -19.59 -15.62 38.00
C ILE A 17 -20.04 -14.53 37.01
N THR A 18 -20.98 -13.70 37.44
CA THR A 18 -21.32 -12.46 36.76
C THR A 18 -20.41 -11.40 37.34
N LEU A 19 -19.31 -11.11 36.64
CA LEU A 19 -18.41 -10.02 37.00
C LEU A 19 -19.07 -8.69 36.62
N LEU A 20 -19.25 -7.84 37.62
CA LEU A 20 -19.59 -6.42 37.50
C LEU A 20 -18.50 -5.70 36.70
N ILE A 21 -18.85 -5.20 35.51
CA ILE A 21 -18.09 -4.16 34.81
C ILE A 21 -19.01 -2.93 34.74
N PRO A 22 -18.61 -1.77 35.29
CA PRO A 22 -19.38 -0.55 35.13
C PRO A 22 -19.21 -0.02 33.69
N LEU A 23 -20.31 0.02 32.94
CA LEU A 23 -20.39 0.76 31.68
C LEU A 23 -20.50 2.26 32.00
N PRO A 24 -19.72 3.14 31.35
CA PRO A 24 -19.90 4.57 31.50
C PRO A 24 -21.20 5.01 30.79
N LEU A 25 -22.10 5.63 31.55
CA LEU A 25 -23.19 6.45 31.04
C LEU A 25 -22.57 7.62 30.27
N TYR A 26 -22.73 7.65 28.94
CA TYR A 26 -22.67 8.90 28.19
C TYR A 26 -24.09 9.42 28.02
N ALA A 27 -24.35 10.56 28.65
CA ALA A 27 -25.57 11.31 28.50
C ALA A 27 -25.67 11.87 27.07
N LEU A 28 -26.87 11.71 26.51
CA LEU A 28 -27.34 12.40 25.31
C LEU A 28 -27.59 13.87 25.67
N ASP A 29 -26.76 14.76 25.17
CA ASP A 29 -27.15 16.17 24.99
C ASP A 29 -27.62 16.34 23.54
N ILE A 30 -28.94 16.26 23.38
CA ILE A 30 -29.67 16.73 22.20
C ILE A 30 -29.90 18.22 22.43
N ILE A 31 -29.18 19.07 21.69
CA ILE A 31 -29.54 20.48 21.52
C ILE A 31 -30.12 20.65 20.13
N ASP A 32 -31.39 21.04 20.11
CA ASP A 32 -32.11 21.60 18.97
C ASP A 32 -31.36 22.79 18.37
N ILE A 33 -31.00 22.69 17.09
CA ILE A 33 -30.86 23.87 16.22
C ILE A 33 -31.63 23.57 14.93
N LEU A 34 -32.89 23.98 14.94
CA LEU A 34 -33.68 24.25 13.74
C LEU A 34 -33.17 25.56 13.14
N GLY A 35 -32.57 25.48 11.96
CA GLY A 35 -32.21 26.63 11.13
C GLY A 35 -32.36 26.22 9.67
N GLY A 36 -33.57 26.39 9.15
CA GLY A 36 -33.83 26.24 7.72
C GLY A 36 -33.21 27.39 6.95
N GLU A 37 -32.52 27.07 5.86
CA GLU A 37 -32.29 28.00 4.76
C GLU A 37 -32.73 27.37 3.45
N GLU A 38 -33.54 28.15 2.75
CA GLU A 38 -34.20 27.86 1.50
C GLU A 38 -33.20 27.78 0.33
N LEU A 39 -33.43 26.84 -0.57
CA LEU A 39 -32.82 26.80 -1.90
C LEU A 39 -33.49 27.83 -2.83
N PRO A 40 -32.73 28.67 -3.54
CA PRO A 40 -33.23 29.33 -4.74
C PRO A 40 -32.86 28.57 -6.02
N PRO A 41 -33.63 28.78 -7.11
CA PRO A 41 -33.84 27.78 -8.15
C PRO A 41 -32.84 27.82 -9.31
N ALA A 42 -32.81 26.69 -10.03
CA ALA A 42 -32.11 26.49 -11.29
C ALA A 42 -32.61 27.42 -12.41
N GLY A 43 -31.67 27.95 -13.19
CA GLY A 43 -31.93 28.35 -14.57
C GLY A 43 -31.15 29.57 -15.05
N ARG A 44 -30.12 29.36 -15.87
CA ARG A 44 -29.84 30.16 -17.07
C ARG A 44 -28.83 29.46 -17.98
N LYS A 45 -29.26 29.24 -19.22
CA LYS A 45 -28.45 28.75 -20.35
C LYS A 45 -27.44 29.83 -20.76
N ALA A 46 -26.17 29.46 -20.92
CA ALA A 46 -25.18 30.29 -21.58
C ALA A 46 -25.24 30.07 -23.11
N PRO A 47 -25.13 31.12 -23.94
CA PRO A 47 -25.13 31.00 -25.38
C PRO A 47 -23.75 30.62 -25.95
N VAL A 48 -23.82 29.77 -26.98
CA VAL A 48 -22.76 29.43 -27.92
C VAL A 48 -22.34 30.69 -28.70
N GLN A 49 -21.05 31.01 -28.72
CA GLN A 49 -20.47 31.85 -29.75
C GLN A 49 -19.50 31.02 -30.61
N LYS A 50 -19.90 30.83 -31.87
CA LYS A 50 -19.04 30.55 -33.01
C LYS A 50 -18.51 31.87 -33.53
N ASN A 51 -17.21 31.92 -33.85
CA ASN A 51 -16.54 32.73 -34.89
C ASN A 51 -15.10 32.19 -34.91
N GLY A 52 -14.43 31.86 -36.01
CA GLY A 52 -14.62 32.28 -37.39
C GLY A 52 -13.32 32.90 -37.90
N ALA A 53 -12.62 32.16 -38.76
CA ALA A 53 -11.77 32.62 -39.86
C ALA A 53 -10.34 33.22 -39.62
N ASN A 54 -9.41 32.57 -40.33
CA ASN A 54 -8.36 33.12 -41.21
C ASN A 54 -7.17 33.89 -40.64
N ASN A 55 -5.96 33.32 -40.79
CA ASN A 55 -4.95 33.85 -41.73
C ASN A 55 -3.76 32.88 -41.93
N PRO A 56 -3.43 32.45 -43.17
CA PRO A 56 -2.15 31.83 -43.49
C PRO A 56 -1.25 32.82 -44.26
N ASN A 57 -0.04 33.05 -43.76
CA ASN A 57 1.20 33.31 -44.51
C ASN A 57 2.16 34.12 -43.65
N LEU A 58 3.35 33.57 -43.42
CA LEU A 58 4.63 34.28 -43.52
C LEU A 58 5.76 33.25 -43.41
N LEU A 59 6.16 32.76 -44.59
CA LEU A 59 7.40 32.01 -44.80
C LEU A 59 8.58 32.96 -44.65
N GLY A 60 9.31 32.85 -43.55
CA GLY A 60 10.64 33.44 -43.36
C GLY A 60 11.70 32.34 -43.37
N LYS A 61 12.49 32.28 -44.44
CA LYS A 61 13.70 31.48 -44.57
C LYS A 61 14.79 32.05 -43.65
N THR A 62 15.46 31.21 -42.85
CA THR A 62 16.84 31.48 -42.42
C THR A 62 17.65 30.19 -42.36
N ASN A 63 18.85 30.29 -42.93
CA ASN A 63 19.83 29.25 -43.18
C ASN A 63 20.45 28.73 -41.87
N ASN A 64 20.67 27.42 -41.78
CA ASN A 64 21.45 26.82 -40.72
C ASN A 64 22.81 26.38 -41.30
N THR A 65 23.84 27.15 -41.00
CA THR A 65 25.24 26.88 -41.35
C THR A 65 25.87 26.10 -40.20
N GLN A 66 26.51 24.99 -40.54
CA GLN A 66 27.45 24.27 -39.68
C GLN A 66 28.57 25.20 -39.21
N SER A 67 28.94 25.13 -37.94
CA SER A 67 30.31 25.39 -37.51
C SER A 67 30.67 24.45 -36.38
N SER A 68 31.71 23.67 -36.65
CA SER A 68 32.54 22.95 -35.71
C SER A 68 33.28 23.90 -34.77
N ASP A 69 33.87 23.30 -33.74
CA ASP A 69 35.01 23.80 -32.95
C ASP A 69 34.69 24.67 -31.74
N VAL A 70 34.38 24.00 -30.62
CA VAL A 70 34.99 24.31 -29.31
C VAL A 70 35.29 22.97 -28.61
N LEU A 71 36.51 22.49 -28.81
CA LEU A 71 37.18 21.48 -27.99
C LEU A 71 38.05 22.21 -26.95
N ASP A 72 38.28 21.53 -25.83
CA ASP A 72 39.20 21.86 -24.75
C ASP A 72 38.80 23.00 -23.82
N ILE A 73 38.24 22.59 -22.66
CA ILE A 73 38.77 22.87 -21.31
C ILE A 73 37.78 22.19 -20.35
N LEU A 74 38.25 21.17 -19.63
CA LEU A 74 38.02 20.90 -18.20
C LEU A 74 38.52 19.48 -17.90
N GLY A 75 39.47 19.41 -16.96
CA GLY A 75 40.31 18.24 -16.67
C GLY A 75 39.51 17.00 -16.28
N GLY A 76 39.84 15.89 -16.95
CA GLY A 76 39.47 14.55 -16.53
C GLY A 76 40.36 14.11 -15.37
N GLU A 77 39.82 14.14 -14.16
CA GLU A 77 40.27 13.22 -13.12
C GLU A 77 39.70 11.83 -13.46
N GLU A 78 40.61 10.93 -13.79
CA GLU A 78 40.36 9.53 -14.07
C GLU A 78 39.89 8.83 -12.78
N LEU A 79 38.59 8.56 -12.68
CA LEU A 79 38.02 7.76 -11.59
C LEU A 79 38.70 6.39 -11.57
N SER A 80 39.43 6.12 -10.48
CA SER A 80 40.15 4.86 -10.27
C SER A 80 39.24 3.63 -10.41
N PRO A 81 39.72 2.50 -10.98
CA PRO A 81 38.94 1.29 -11.17
C PRO A 81 38.87 0.47 -9.87
N LEU A 82 38.18 0.99 -8.85
CA LEU A 82 37.88 0.24 -7.63
C LEU A 82 36.42 -0.26 -7.67
N ASN A 83 36.29 -1.58 -7.75
CA ASN A 83 35.08 -2.38 -7.58
C ASN A 83 33.97 -2.22 -8.62
N LYS A 84 34.28 -2.59 -9.87
CA LYS A 84 33.31 -3.36 -10.69
C LYS A 84 33.19 -4.77 -10.12
N ALA A 85 32.68 -4.89 -8.90
CA ALA A 85 32.13 -6.17 -8.46
C ALA A 85 31.05 -6.54 -9.48
N ASN A 86 31.00 -7.80 -9.89
CA ASN A 86 29.98 -8.38 -10.75
C ASN A 86 28.59 -8.22 -10.10
N ILE A 87 28.02 -7.03 -10.18
CA ILE A 87 26.64 -6.75 -9.82
C ILE A 87 25.83 -7.44 -10.91
N SER A 88 25.15 -8.55 -10.56
CA SER A 88 24.43 -9.35 -11.56
C SER A 88 23.53 -8.46 -12.41
N LYS A 89 23.56 -8.62 -13.74
CA LYS A 89 22.59 -7.99 -14.65
C LYS A 89 21.18 -8.58 -14.50
N GLU A 90 21.01 -9.47 -13.54
CA GLU A 90 19.82 -10.27 -13.41
C GLU A 90 18.71 -9.48 -12.70
N SER A 91 17.50 -9.61 -13.24
CA SER A 91 16.30 -9.03 -12.64
C SER A 91 16.06 -9.63 -11.25
N PRO A 92 15.62 -8.82 -10.26
CA PRO A 92 15.25 -9.30 -8.93
C PRO A 92 13.92 -10.07 -8.91
N TYR A 93 13.24 -10.14 -10.06
CA TYR A 93 11.93 -10.78 -10.20
C TYR A 93 12.02 -12.19 -10.78
N ASN A 94 11.06 -13.03 -10.42
CA ASN A 94 10.83 -14.33 -11.06
C ASN A 94 10.14 -14.10 -12.41
N GLU A 95 10.95 -13.87 -13.46
CA GLU A 95 10.48 -13.44 -14.79
C GLU A 95 9.45 -14.39 -15.42
N GLU A 96 9.55 -15.69 -15.14
CA GLU A 96 8.62 -16.70 -15.67
C GLU A 96 7.22 -16.63 -15.04
N ASN A 97 7.14 -16.14 -13.79
CA ASN A 97 5.91 -16.14 -12.99
C ASN A 97 5.30 -14.75 -12.83
N LYS A 98 6.04 -13.67 -13.11
CA LYS A 98 5.57 -12.29 -12.89
C LYS A 98 4.19 -12.04 -13.52
N GLY A 99 3.24 -11.59 -12.71
CA GLY A 99 1.85 -11.30 -13.11
C GLY A 99 0.95 -12.53 -13.27
N LYS A 100 1.46 -13.76 -13.19
CA LYS A 100 0.63 -14.97 -13.24
C LYS A 100 0.06 -15.28 -11.86
N ASN A 101 -1.25 -15.45 -11.75
CA ASN A 101 -1.90 -15.89 -10.50
C ASN A 101 -1.86 -17.41 -10.33
N GLN A 102 -2.06 -18.14 -11.44
CA GLN A 102 -1.97 -19.59 -11.52
C GLN A 102 -0.61 -19.98 -12.11
N ILE A 103 0.05 -20.96 -11.48
CA ILE A 103 1.35 -21.47 -11.89
C ILE A 103 1.19 -22.97 -12.07
N ASP A 104 1.42 -23.44 -13.29
CA ASP A 104 1.16 -24.82 -13.67
C ASP A 104 2.19 -25.77 -13.04
N ASN A 105 1.76 -27.00 -12.78
CA ASN A 105 2.61 -28.10 -12.28
C ASN A 105 3.29 -27.84 -10.92
N VAL A 106 2.73 -26.93 -10.12
CA VAL A 106 3.19 -26.69 -8.74
C VAL A 106 2.11 -27.15 -7.76
N PRO A 107 2.47 -27.84 -6.65
CA PRO A 107 1.55 -28.12 -5.58
C PRO A 107 0.86 -26.85 -5.07
N VAL A 108 -0.36 -26.97 -4.56
CA VAL A 108 -1.06 -25.86 -3.92
C VAL A 108 -1.18 -26.11 -2.42
N ASN A 109 -1.11 -25.05 -1.63
CA ASN A 109 -1.35 -25.15 -0.19
C ASN A 109 -2.85 -25.35 0.11
N ARG A 110 -3.19 -25.50 1.40
CA ARG A 110 -4.58 -25.72 1.86
C ARG A 110 -5.60 -24.63 1.44
N TYR A 111 -5.13 -23.49 0.95
CA TYR A 111 -5.96 -22.39 0.47
C TYR A 111 -5.94 -22.25 -1.06
N GLY A 112 -5.33 -23.17 -1.81
CA GLY A 112 -5.30 -23.12 -3.28
C GLY A 112 -4.23 -22.21 -3.89
N ASN A 113 -3.35 -21.60 -3.08
CA ASN A 113 -2.22 -20.84 -3.61
C ASN A 113 -1.04 -21.76 -3.95
N PRO A 114 -0.27 -21.51 -5.03
CA PRO A 114 0.94 -22.27 -5.35
C PRO A 114 1.95 -22.28 -4.19
N ASP A 115 2.35 -23.48 -3.78
CA ASP A 115 3.24 -23.74 -2.65
C ASP A 115 4.70 -23.86 -3.12
N CYS A 116 5.25 -22.74 -3.60
CA CYS A 116 6.64 -22.64 -3.99
C CYS A 116 7.20 -21.23 -3.71
N VAL A 117 8.51 -21.09 -3.58
CA VAL A 117 9.15 -19.81 -3.27
C VAL A 117 9.33 -18.96 -4.52
N GLU A 118 9.60 -19.61 -5.65
CA GLU A 118 9.77 -19.08 -7.00
C GLU A 118 8.43 -18.57 -7.59
N CYS A 119 7.33 -18.91 -6.93
CA CYS A 119 5.97 -18.50 -7.25
C CYS A 119 5.65 -17.08 -6.78
N ASP A 120 6.49 -16.49 -5.91
CA ASP A 120 6.40 -15.07 -5.57
C ASP A 120 6.81 -14.20 -6.78
N LEU A 121 6.46 -12.91 -6.79
CA LEU A 121 7.00 -11.95 -7.76
C LEU A 121 8.52 -11.83 -7.65
N VAL A 122 9.03 -11.86 -6.41
CA VAL A 122 10.41 -11.52 -6.07
C VAL A 122 11.23 -12.78 -5.80
N LYS A 123 12.42 -12.85 -6.39
CA LYS A 123 13.42 -13.90 -6.08
C LYS A 123 13.81 -13.86 -4.60
N GLU A 124 14.23 -14.99 -4.05
CA GLU A 124 14.92 -14.94 -2.75
C GLU A 124 16.11 -14.01 -2.83
N ARG A 125 16.27 -13.15 -1.82
CA ARG A 125 17.36 -12.18 -1.75
C ARG A 125 17.44 -11.21 -2.96
N GLY A 126 16.38 -11.11 -3.78
CA GLY A 126 16.37 -10.27 -4.98
C GLY A 126 16.58 -8.78 -4.71
N PHE A 127 16.26 -8.33 -3.50
CA PHE A 127 16.38 -6.92 -3.08
C PHE A 127 17.38 -6.72 -1.95
N GLU A 128 18.47 -7.50 -1.95
CA GLU A 128 19.63 -7.20 -1.10
C GLU A 128 20.04 -5.73 -1.20
N SER A 129 20.35 -5.14 -0.05
CA SER A 129 20.67 -3.71 0.14
C SER A 129 19.49 -2.75 0.08
N CYS A 130 18.30 -3.16 -0.40
CA CYS A 130 17.13 -2.29 -0.32
C CYS A 130 16.66 -2.15 1.13
N MET A 131 16.43 -0.92 1.59
CA MET A 131 15.88 -0.64 2.92
C MET A 131 14.41 -0.20 2.84
N ILE A 132 13.57 -0.78 3.69
CA ILE A 132 12.20 -0.33 3.93
C ILE A 132 12.18 0.45 5.24
N ALA A 133 11.80 1.73 5.17
CA ALA A 133 11.49 2.51 6.36
C ALA A 133 10.03 2.23 6.77
N VAL A 134 9.76 1.98 8.05
CA VAL A 134 8.43 1.65 8.56
C VAL A 134 8.07 2.56 9.72
N LEU A 135 7.05 3.39 9.52
CA LEU A 135 6.33 4.09 10.57
C LEU A 135 5.20 3.18 11.06
N HIS A 136 5.49 2.39 12.10
CA HIS A 136 4.54 1.45 12.69
C HIS A 136 3.84 2.13 13.88
N LEU A 137 2.83 2.94 13.59
CA LEU A 137 2.21 3.84 14.56
C LEU A 137 1.20 3.14 15.48
N TYR A 138 0.52 2.11 15.00
CA TYR A 138 -0.35 1.27 15.82
C TYR A 138 0.39 0.02 16.30
N THR A 139 0.66 -0.10 17.60
CA THR A 139 1.34 -1.28 18.20
C THR A 139 0.44 -2.07 19.16
N GLY A 140 -0.86 -1.78 19.11
CA GLY A 140 -1.88 -2.43 19.91
C GLY A 140 -1.97 -3.94 19.66
N GLU A 141 -2.67 -4.64 20.55
CA GLU A 141 -3.11 -6.02 20.37
C GLU A 141 -1.97 -7.01 20.07
N GLY A 142 -0.76 -6.67 20.53
CA GLY A 142 0.44 -7.47 20.33
C GLY A 142 1.06 -7.35 18.94
N PHE A 143 0.69 -6.35 18.14
CA PHE A 143 1.25 -6.15 16.80
C PHE A 143 2.73 -5.72 16.87
N ASN A 144 3.61 -6.71 16.80
CA ASN A 144 5.06 -6.54 16.92
C ASN A 144 5.81 -6.49 15.58
N PHE A 145 5.13 -6.57 14.44
CA PHE A 145 5.70 -6.57 13.07
C PHE A 145 6.69 -7.70 12.77
N LYS A 146 6.74 -8.76 13.58
CA LYS A 146 7.69 -9.87 13.38
C LYS A 146 7.44 -10.61 12.06
N LEU A 147 6.21 -11.01 11.79
CA LEU A 147 5.86 -11.82 10.62
C LEU A 147 6.07 -11.06 9.28
N PRO A 148 5.64 -9.79 9.15
CA PRO A 148 5.99 -8.99 7.97
C PRO A 148 7.51 -8.85 7.80
N ARG A 149 8.26 -8.58 8.88
CA ARG A 149 9.72 -8.45 8.82
C ARG A 149 10.37 -9.70 8.27
N GLU A 150 10.06 -10.87 8.83
CA GLU A 150 10.65 -12.15 8.41
C GLU A 150 10.38 -12.45 6.93
N ALA A 151 9.17 -12.18 6.45
CA ALA A 151 8.82 -12.36 5.04
C ALA A 151 9.58 -11.40 4.12
N LEU A 152 9.79 -10.16 4.53
CA LEU A 152 10.53 -9.16 3.74
C LEU A 152 12.03 -9.44 3.72
N GLU A 153 12.61 -9.83 4.87
CA GLU A 153 14.02 -10.19 5.00
C GLU A 153 14.38 -11.42 4.14
N SER A 154 13.45 -12.38 3.98
CA SER A 154 13.62 -13.52 3.06
C SER A 154 13.81 -13.09 1.60
N LYS A 155 13.37 -11.88 1.23
CA LYS A 155 13.56 -11.28 -0.10
C LYS A 155 14.72 -10.30 -0.18
N GLY A 156 15.52 -10.20 0.89
CA GLY A 156 16.75 -9.40 0.95
C GLY A 156 16.53 -7.97 1.45
N PHE A 157 15.31 -7.57 1.80
CA PHE A 157 15.06 -6.24 2.35
C PHE A 157 15.63 -6.11 3.77
N SER A 158 16.25 -4.98 4.05
CA SER A 158 16.50 -4.53 5.42
C SER A 158 15.34 -3.65 5.90
N ILE A 159 14.99 -3.75 7.19
CA ILE A 159 13.87 -3.00 7.76
C ILE A 159 14.38 -2.02 8.82
N TYR A 160 14.06 -0.74 8.66
CA TYR A 160 14.23 0.27 9.70
C TYR A 160 12.86 0.71 10.22
N ARG A 161 12.59 0.51 11.51
CA ARG A 161 11.24 0.67 12.08
C ARG A 161 11.25 1.63 13.26
N TRP A 162 10.34 2.59 13.23
CA TRP A 162 9.88 3.32 14.41
C TRP A 162 8.55 2.72 14.86
N ALA A 163 8.40 2.49 16.15
CA ALA A 163 7.24 1.86 16.73
C ALA A 163 6.50 2.85 17.63
N ASP A 164 5.17 2.86 17.54
CA ASP A 164 4.22 3.70 18.27
C ASP A 164 4.33 5.20 17.94
N THR A 165 5.50 5.81 18.16
CA THR A 165 5.73 7.24 17.93
C THR A 165 6.59 7.47 16.68
N PRO A 166 6.23 8.41 15.78
CA PRO A 166 7.10 8.77 14.66
C PRO A 166 8.39 9.46 15.18
N PRO A 167 9.50 9.36 14.44
CA PRO A 167 10.70 10.14 14.76
C PRO A 167 10.47 11.63 14.52
N SER A 168 11.48 12.47 14.72
CA SER A 168 11.42 13.85 14.20
C SER A 168 11.40 13.88 12.65
N PRO A 169 10.86 14.95 12.03
CA PRO A 169 10.91 15.10 10.57
C PRO A 169 12.34 15.04 10.00
N GLN A 170 13.32 15.59 10.72
CA GLN A 170 14.73 15.59 10.32
C GLN A 170 15.32 14.18 10.33
N GLU A 171 15.01 13.39 11.36
CA GLU A 171 15.44 11.99 11.43
C GLU A 171 14.74 11.14 10.36
N LEU A 172 13.44 11.37 10.13
CA LEU A 172 12.71 10.71 9.04
C LEU A 172 13.38 10.99 7.70
N ASP A 173 13.66 12.26 7.37
CA ASP A 173 14.34 12.64 6.12
C ASP A 173 15.71 11.99 5.97
N ALA A 174 16.53 12.01 7.03
CA ALA A 174 17.85 11.40 7.04
C ALA A 174 17.80 9.90 6.72
N LYS A 175 16.82 9.19 7.27
CA LYS A 175 16.65 7.76 7.03
C LYS A 175 16.01 7.46 5.67
N LEU A 176 15.05 8.26 5.21
CA LEU A 176 14.39 8.08 3.91
C LEU A 176 15.34 8.26 2.72
N LYS A 177 16.45 9.01 2.89
CA LYS A 177 17.53 9.06 1.89
C LYS A 177 18.15 7.68 1.61
N GLN A 178 18.17 6.79 2.60
CA GLN A 178 18.71 5.43 2.52
C GLN A 178 17.65 4.39 2.13
N ALA A 179 16.37 4.69 2.34
CA ALA A 179 15.27 3.77 2.05
C ALA A 179 14.88 3.77 0.57
N SER A 180 14.47 2.62 0.04
CA SER A 180 13.85 2.50 -1.29
C SER A 180 12.33 2.72 -1.25
N GLN A 181 11.73 2.56 -0.07
CA GLN A 181 10.30 2.72 0.16
C GLN A 181 9.99 3.07 1.63
N LEU A 182 8.82 3.69 1.84
CA LEU A 182 8.27 4.04 3.16
C LEU A 182 6.93 3.35 3.38
N TRP A 183 6.75 2.69 4.52
CA TRP A 183 5.49 2.08 4.95
C TRP A 183 4.94 2.84 6.14
N ILE A 184 3.64 3.14 6.11
CA ILE A 184 2.92 3.87 7.14
C ILE A 184 1.77 2.99 7.60
N ILE A 185 1.83 2.53 8.84
CA ILE A 185 0.77 1.76 9.49
C ILE A 185 0.12 2.69 10.49
N SER A 186 -1.08 3.16 10.13
CA SER A 186 -1.79 4.20 10.87
C SER A 186 -2.27 3.73 12.24
N ASP A 187 -2.45 4.70 13.13
CA ASP A 187 -3.13 4.54 14.40
C ASP A 187 -4.47 5.30 14.41
N GLN A 188 -5.18 5.25 15.54
CA GLN A 188 -6.45 5.94 15.80
C GLN A 188 -6.35 7.47 15.79
N GLY A 189 -5.20 8.01 16.18
CA GLY A 189 -4.94 9.44 16.26
C GLY A 189 -3.84 9.83 15.29
N LYS A 190 -3.95 11.03 14.70
CA LYS A 190 -2.93 11.59 13.82
C LYS A 190 -1.67 11.90 14.64
N LYS A 191 -0.57 11.20 14.36
CA LYS A 191 0.76 11.42 14.98
C LYS A 191 1.69 12.23 14.07
N LEU A 192 1.46 12.25 12.75
CA LEU A 192 2.28 12.96 11.79
C LEU A 192 1.92 14.44 11.71
N THR A 193 2.95 15.28 11.61
CA THR A 193 2.81 16.74 11.45
C THR A 193 2.97 17.16 9.99
N ASP A 194 2.68 18.41 9.66
CA ASP A 194 2.88 18.95 8.31
C ASP A 194 4.34 18.87 7.85
N ALA A 195 5.29 19.01 8.79
CA ALA A 195 6.71 18.82 8.50
C ALA A 195 7.04 17.37 8.11
N HIS A 196 6.42 16.38 8.74
CA HIS A 196 6.56 14.98 8.31
C HIS A 196 5.98 14.78 6.92
N LEU A 197 4.79 15.33 6.65
CA LEU A 197 4.15 15.20 5.35
C LEU A 197 5.00 15.80 4.22
N GLN A 198 5.66 16.93 4.45
CA GLN A 198 6.59 17.53 3.48
C GLN A 198 7.75 16.60 3.14
N VAL A 199 8.36 15.97 4.16
CA VAL A 199 9.44 14.99 3.99
C VAL A 199 8.94 13.77 3.19
N ILE A 200 7.77 13.23 3.54
CA ILE A 200 7.16 12.09 2.85
C ILE A 200 6.85 12.43 1.39
N LYS A 201 6.30 13.62 1.13
CA LYS A 201 6.00 14.09 -0.22
C LYS A 201 7.27 14.23 -1.05
N LEU A 202 8.33 14.83 -0.52
CA LEU A 202 9.62 14.95 -1.20
C LEU A 202 10.18 13.57 -1.54
N PHE A 203 10.16 12.65 -0.58
CA PHE A 203 10.56 11.26 -0.81
C PHE A 203 9.76 10.59 -1.94
N PHE A 204 8.43 10.69 -1.91
CA PHE A 204 7.55 10.14 -2.94
C PHE A 204 7.79 10.79 -4.32
N ASP A 205 8.06 12.10 -4.36
CA ASP A 205 8.32 12.84 -5.58
C ASP A 205 9.64 12.46 -6.26
N THR A 206 10.57 11.80 -5.55
CA THR A 206 11.76 11.18 -6.17
C THR A 206 11.46 9.87 -6.92
N GLY A 207 10.21 9.39 -6.91
CA GLY A 207 9.80 8.14 -7.55
C GLY A 207 9.82 6.92 -6.63
N LYS A 208 10.24 7.08 -5.37
CA LYS A 208 10.28 6.01 -4.38
C LYS A 208 8.90 5.61 -3.89
N GLY A 209 8.77 4.35 -3.46
CA GLY A 209 7.47 3.75 -3.13
C GLY A 209 6.91 4.15 -1.77
N VAL A 210 5.60 4.37 -1.67
CA VAL A 210 4.91 4.56 -0.38
C VAL A 210 3.79 3.52 -0.20
N TYR A 211 3.79 2.82 0.93
CA TYR A 211 2.70 1.92 1.34
C TYR A 211 1.93 2.53 2.51
N ILE A 212 0.67 2.89 2.28
CA ILE A 212 -0.24 3.46 3.26
C ILE A 212 -1.21 2.39 3.73
N TRP A 213 -1.14 2.05 5.01
CA TRP A 213 -2.00 1.08 5.67
C TRP A 213 -2.92 1.77 6.66
N GLY A 214 -4.22 1.60 6.45
CA GLY A 214 -5.26 1.89 7.42
C GLY A 214 -6.00 0.62 7.84
N ASP A 215 -6.87 0.80 8.82
CA ASP A 215 -7.90 -0.16 9.19
C ASP A 215 -9.19 0.61 9.48
N ASN A 216 -10.24 -0.03 9.96
CA ASN A 216 -11.50 0.57 10.37
C ASN A 216 -11.36 1.85 11.19
N ILE A 217 -12.42 2.69 11.21
CA ILE A 217 -12.50 3.82 12.14
C ILE A 217 -12.25 3.36 13.59
N PRO A 218 -11.35 4.01 14.35
CA PRO A 218 -10.56 5.22 14.03
C PRO A 218 -9.17 5.03 13.40
N PHE A 219 -8.72 3.79 13.13
CA PHE A 219 -7.34 3.40 12.79
C PHE A 219 -6.85 3.73 11.37
N TYR A 220 -7.23 4.88 10.82
CA TYR A 220 -6.74 5.39 9.53
C TYR A 220 -6.32 6.86 9.59
N ALA A 221 -6.13 7.45 10.77
CA ALA A 221 -5.91 8.89 10.93
C ALA A 221 -4.70 9.41 10.12
N ASP A 222 -3.51 8.84 10.31
CA ASP A 222 -2.31 9.20 9.55
C ASP A 222 -2.34 8.68 8.12
N ALA A 223 -2.97 7.52 7.90
CA ALA A 223 -3.14 6.97 6.56
C ALA A 223 -3.96 7.90 5.66
N ASN A 224 -5.10 8.41 6.13
CA ASN A 224 -5.92 9.37 5.40
C ASN A 224 -5.19 10.69 5.22
N TYR A 225 -4.53 11.19 6.27
CA TYR A 225 -3.76 12.43 6.19
C TYR A 225 -2.71 12.39 5.07
N VAL A 226 -1.97 11.29 4.94
CA VAL A 226 -0.97 11.12 3.86
C VAL A 226 -1.63 10.78 2.52
N ALA A 227 -2.64 9.91 2.50
CA ALA A 227 -3.32 9.51 1.26
C ALA A 227 -4.03 10.69 0.57
N GLU A 228 -4.65 11.59 1.34
CA GLU A 228 -5.31 12.77 0.77
C GLU A 228 -4.28 13.68 0.09
N ALA A 229 -3.14 13.91 0.76
CA ALA A 229 -2.08 14.76 0.24
C ALA A 229 -1.34 14.18 -0.97
N LEU A 230 -1.10 12.86 -1.01
CA LEU A 230 -0.33 12.23 -2.08
C LEU A 230 -1.20 11.73 -3.25
N LEU A 231 -2.40 11.25 -2.96
CA LEU A 231 -3.22 10.46 -3.88
C LEU A 231 -4.60 11.09 -4.15
N GLY A 232 -4.99 12.10 -3.37
CA GLY A 232 -6.30 12.76 -3.48
C GLY A 232 -7.46 11.84 -3.09
N THR A 233 -7.24 10.89 -2.18
CA THR A 233 -8.28 9.99 -1.66
C THR A 233 -8.12 9.73 -0.17
N LYS A 234 -9.10 9.03 0.42
CA LYS A 234 -9.12 8.58 1.81
C LYS A 234 -9.82 7.24 1.94
N MET A 235 -9.77 6.68 3.14
CA MET A 235 -10.49 5.48 3.55
C MET A 235 -11.59 5.83 4.56
N LEU A 236 -12.70 5.09 4.55
CA LEU A 236 -13.84 5.29 5.45
C LEU A 236 -14.44 3.95 5.89
N GLY A 237 -15.13 3.94 7.04
CA GLY A 237 -15.94 2.82 7.49
C GLY A 237 -15.25 1.86 8.45
N ASN A 238 -15.98 0.79 8.78
CA ASN A 238 -15.60 -0.30 9.69
C ASN A 238 -16.25 -1.59 9.20
N THR A 239 -15.96 -1.96 7.96
CA THR A 239 -16.54 -3.16 7.37
C THR A 239 -15.90 -4.37 8.01
N HIS A 240 -16.70 -5.30 8.53
CA HIS A 240 -16.19 -6.59 8.98
C HIS A 240 -15.78 -7.41 7.76
N GLY A 241 -14.52 -7.84 7.74
CA GLY A 241 -14.01 -8.78 6.76
C GLY A 241 -13.97 -10.19 7.33
N ASP A 242 -12.76 -10.64 7.63
CA ASP A 242 -12.40 -11.96 8.12
C ASP A 242 -12.68 -13.11 7.13
N GLN A 243 -12.66 -12.81 5.82
CA GLN A 243 -12.86 -13.79 4.76
C GLN A 243 -11.60 -14.01 3.90
N ILE A 244 -11.63 -15.10 3.14
CA ILE A 244 -10.70 -15.36 2.06
C ILE A 244 -11.39 -14.98 0.75
N VAL A 245 -10.80 -14.05 0.00
CA VAL A 245 -11.27 -13.68 -1.34
C VAL A 245 -10.48 -14.43 -2.41
N SER A 246 -11.13 -14.81 -3.51
CA SER A 246 -10.51 -15.48 -4.66
C SER A 246 -10.06 -14.47 -5.72
N LEU A 247 -9.63 -14.93 -6.89
CA LEU A 247 -9.56 -14.06 -8.07
C LEU A 247 -10.93 -13.48 -8.40
N GLN A 248 -10.93 -12.20 -8.78
CA GLN A 248 -12.13 -11.52 -9.25
C GLN A 248 -12.58 -12.11 -10.58
N THR A 249 -13.84 -12.56 -10.65
CA THR A 249 -14.47 -13.08 -11.88
C THR A 249 -15.39 -12.07 -12.56
N GLN A 250 -15.85 -11.06 -11.81
CA GLN A 250 -16.74 -9.99 -12.28
C GLN A 250 -16.22 -8.64 -11.81
N GLN A 251 -16.32 -7.63 -12.67
CA GLN A 251 -15.81 -6.29 -12.37
C GLN A 251 -16.47 -5.72 -11.10
N ASN A 252 -15.65 -5.16 -10.21
CA ASN A 252 -16.06 -4.53 -8.95
C ASN A 252 -16.78 -5.49 -7.97
N GLN A 253 -16.60 -6.80 -8.13
CA GLN A 253 -17.01 -7.80 -7.14
C GLN A 253 -15.81 -8.25 -6.30
N ALA A 254 -16.08 -8.90 -5.17
CA ALA A 254 -15.08 -9.47 -4.28
C ALA A 254 -13.99 -10.23 -5.05
N GLY A 255 -12.74 -9.98 -4.71
CA GLY A 255 -11.61 -10.68 -5.25
C GLY A 255 -10.38 -9.85 -5.57
N LEU A 256 -9.32 -10.56 -5.93
CA LEU A 256 -8.05 -10.06 -6.39
C LEU A 256 -8.13 -9.70 -7.88
N ILE A 257 -7.62 -8.54 -8.25
CA ILE A 257 -7.41 -8.23 -9.67
C ILE A 257 -6.28 -9.11 -10.22
N SER A 258 -6.62 -9.93 -11.21
CA SER A 258 -5.66 -10.83 -11.88
C SER A 258 -4.69 -10.06 -12.78
N GLY A 259 -3.49 -10.61 -13.00
CA GLY A 259 -2.50 -10.04 -13.93
C GLY A 259 -1.64 -8.91 -13.34
N HIS A 260 -1.98 -8.36 -12.18
CA HIS A 260 -1.16 -7.35 -11.53
C HIS A 260 0.10 -7.99 -10.93
N LEU A 261 1.25 -7.32 -11.01
CA LEU A 261 2.52 -7.87 -10.48
C LEU A 261 2.44 -8.21 -8.98
N ILE A 262 1.74 -7.38 -8.19
CA ILE A 262 1.50 -7.65 -6.77
C ILE A 262 0.73 -8.97 -6.55
N THR A 263 -0.17 -9.35 -7.47
CA THR A 263 -0.98 -10.57 -7.34
C THR A 263 -0.29 -11.82 -7.90
N THR A 264 0.98 -11.74 -8.31
CA THR A 264 1.78 -12.90 -8.73
C THR A 264 1.70 -14.05 -7.73
N GLY A 265 1.31 -15.23 -8.20
CA GLY A 265 1.15 -16.45 -7.41
C GLY A 265 0.06 -16.37 -6.34
N LEU A 266 -0.87 -15.42 -6.42
CA LEU A 266 -2.01 -15.32 -5.51
C LEU A 266 -3.30 -15.69 -6.25
N GLN A 267 -3.95 -16.76 -5.82
CA GLN A 267 -5.31 -17.13 -6.20
C GLN A 267 -6.32 -16.81 -5.10
N HIS A 268 -5.86 -16.85 -3.84
CA HIS A 268 -6.66 -16.59 -2.65
C HIS A 268 -5.89 -15.67 -1.70
N LEU A 269 -6.57 -14.68 -1.13
CA LEU A 269 -6.01 -13.76 -0.15
C LEU A 269 -6.93 -13.60 1.05
N TYR A 270 -6.37 -13.62 2.25
CA TYR A 270 -7.07 -13.18 3.45
C TYR A 270 -7.17 -11.66 3.51
N GLU A 271 -8.38 -11.12 3.65
CA GLU A 271 -8.59 -9.67 3.55
C GLU A 271 -8.26 -8.88 4.84
N GLY A 272 -8.13 -9.55 5.99
CA GLY A 272 -8.04 -8.90 7.30
C GLY A 272 -9.38 -8.97 8.05
N ILE A 273 -9.40 -8.73 9.35
CA ILE A 273 -10.61 -8.85 10.19
C ILE A 273 -11.56 -7.67 10.00
N THR A 274 -10.98 -6.49 9.90
CA THR A 274 -11.66 -5.21 9.73
C THR A 274 -11.07 -4.50 8.52
N ILE A 275 -11.92 -3.73 7.86
CA ILE A 275 -11.60 -3.07 6.60
C ILE A 275 -12.14 -1.63 6.63
N ALA A 276 -11.27 -0.68 6.30
CA ALA A 276 -11.69 0.62 5.81
C ALA A 276 -11.75 0.63 4.28
N THR A 277 -12.84 1.18 3.74
CA THR A 277 -13.10 1.24 2.31
C THR A 277 -12.42 2.45 1.70
N ILE A 278 -11.53 2.21 0.73
CA ILE A 278 -10.90 3.27 -0.06
C ILE A 278 -11.95 3.94 -0.92
N GLN A 279 -11.99 5.27 -0.87
CA GLN A 279 -12.92 6.05 -1.67
C GLN A 279 -12.46 6.10 -3.14
N PRO A 280 -13.42 6.09 -4.10
CA PRO A 280 -13.09 6.15 -5.51
C PRO A 280 -12.18 7.34 -5.85
N SER A 281 -11.21 7.10 -6.74
CA SER A 281 -10.30 8.13 -7.23
C SER A 281 -9.92 7.88 -8.69
N PRO A 282 -9.86 8.93 -9.54
CA PRO A 282 -9.42 8.79 -10.93
C PRO A 282 -7.92 8.48 -11.07
N THR A 283 -7.16 8.58 -9.98
CA THR A 283 -5.72 8.31 -9.97
C THR A 283 -5.37 6.88 -9.58
N LEU A 284 -6.27 6.20 -8.86
CA LEU A 284 -6.04 4.87 -8.33
C LEU A 284 -6.60 3.78 -9.25
N LYS A 285 -5.92 2.64 -9.27
CA LYS A 285 -6.38 1.40 -9.88
C LYS A 285 -6.74 0.41 -8.78
N PRO A 286 -7.95 -0.19 -8.80
CA PRO A 286 -8.30 -1.24 -7.86
C PRO A 286 -7.32 -2.41 -7.89
N LEU A 287 -7.09 -3.02 -6.72
CA LEU A 287 -6.25 -4.21 -6.59
C LEU A 287 -6.97 -5.35 -5.85
N ILE A 288 -7.71 -5.02 -4.79
CA ILE A 288 -8.45 -5.98 -3.96
C ILE A 288 -9.82 -5.40 -3.67
N TYR A 289 -10.86 -6.16 -4.00
CA TYR A 289 -12.21 -5.97 -3.47
C TYR A 289 -12.47 -6.99 -2.37
N GLY A 290 -13.00 -6.51 -1.25
CA GLY A 290 -13.32 -7.36 -0.10
C GLY A 290 -14.58 -8.18 -0.32
N SER A 291 -14.84 -9.10 0.60
CA SER A 291 -16.03 -9.95 0.62
C SER A 291 -17.35 -9.16 0.65
N ALA A 292 -17.32 -7.93 1.18
CA ALA A 292 -18.45 -6.99 1.15
C ALA A 292 -18.50 -6.14 -0.15
N ASN A 293 -17.77 -6.53 -1.21
CA ASN A 293 -17.65 -5.82 -2.50
C ASN A 293 -17.11 -4.38 -2.39
N ASN A 294 -16.48 -4.03 -1.28
CA ASN A 294 -15.86 -2.73 -1.07
C ASN A 294 -14.39 -2.73 -1.52
N LEU A 295 -13.87 -1.58 -1.92
CA LEU A 295 -12.47 -1.44 -2.34
C LEU A 295 -11.54 -1.47 -1.11
N VAL A 296 -10.78 -2.56 -0.97
CA VAL A 296 -9.88 -2.82 0.17
C VAL A 296 -8.49 -2.28 -0.09
N ALA A 297 -7.94 -2.54 -1.29
CA ALA A 297 -6.62 -2.07 -1.68
C ALA A 297 -6.62 -1.54 -3.11
N ALA A 298 -5.82 -0.49 -3.34
CA ALA A 298 -5.64 0.13 -4.64
C ALA A 298 -4.20 0.60 -4.84
N THR A 299 -3.79 0.69 -6.11
CA THR A 299 -2.45 1.13 -6.49
C THR A 299 -2.48 2.47 -7.20
N TYR A 300 -1.43 3.25 -6.98
CA TYR A 300 -1.08 4.42 -7.77
C TYR A 300 0.20 4.08 -8.54
N ASP A 301 0.18 4.24 -9.87
CA ASP A 301 1.37 4.11 -10.73
C ASP A 301 1.29 5.14 -11.86
N LYS A 302 1.66 6.38 -11.56
CA LYS A 302 1.65 7.52 -12.49
C LYS A 302 2.86 8.42 -12.25
N TYR A 303 3.34 9.07 -13.30
CA TYR A 303 4.47 10.02 -13.25
C TYR A 303 5.74 9.43 -12.63
N GLY A 304 5.98 8.14 -12.84
CA GLY A 304 7.15 7.44 -12.31
C GLY A 304 7.10 7.16 -10.80
N LYS A 305 5.97 7.40 -10.13
CA LYS A 305 5.80 7.20 -8.68
C LYS A 305 4.84 6.04 -8.42
N ARG A 306 5.12 5.26 -7.36
CA ARG A 306 4.29 4.12 -6.95
C ARG A 306 3.80 4.24 -5.52
N ALA A 307 2.51 4.01 -5.31
CA ALA A 307 1.97 3.86 -3.97
C ALA A 307 0.94 2.73 -3.91
N ILE A 308 0.77 2.19 -2.71
CA ILE A 308 -0.34 1.30 -2.37
C ILE A 308 -1.08 1.93 -1.20
N ILE A 309 -2.40 1.94 -1.28
CA ILE A 309 -3.27 2.21 -0.14
C ILE A 309 -4.05 0.93 0.14
N ASP A 310 -4.04 0.46 1.39
CA ASP A 310 -4.73 -0.75 1.83
C ASP A 310 -5.41 -0.49 3.18
N GLY A 311 -6.71 -0.75 3.24
CA GLY A 311 -7.54 -0.52 4.41
C GLY A 311 -7.72 -1.72 5.34
N GLY A 312 -6.93 -2.80 5.18
CA GLY A 312 -7.04 -4.01 5.99
C GLY A 312 -5.74 -4.42 6.68
N PHE A 313 -5.11 -3.52 7.44
CA PHE A 313 -3.79 -3.83 8.05
C PHE A 313 -3.83 -4.97 9.08
N THR A 314 -4.99 -5.36 9.60
CA THR A 314 -5.09 -6.48 10.56
C THR A 314 -4.51 -7.77 10.02
N ARG A 315 -4.50 -7.98 8.70
CA ARG A 315 -3.84 -9.14 8.09
C ARG A 315 -2.33 -9.19 8.35
N LEU A 316 -1.69 -8.06 8.70
CA LEU A 316 -0.25 -8.01 8.99
C LEU A 316 0.13 -8.70 10.31
N TYR A 317 -0.82 -8.98 11.20
CA TYR A 317 -0.54 -9.59 12.51
C TYR A 317 -1.58 -10.58 13.00
N LEU A 318 -2.79 -10.54 12.45
CA LEU A 318 -3.85 -11.51 12.74
C LEU A 318 -3.99 -12.48 11.59
N LYS A 319 -4.02 -13.77 11.92
CA LYS A 319 -4.22 -14.87 10.97
C LYS A 319 -3.25 -14.81 9.77
N TRP A 320 -2.01 -14.37 9.98
CA TRP A 320 -0.97 -14.18 8.95
C TRP A 320 -0.81 -15.39 8.01
N ASP A 321 -0.84 -16.61 8.54
CA ASP A 321 -0.72 -17.85 7.76
C ASP A 321 -1.99 -18.22 6.99
N THR A 322 -2.98 -17.33 6.93
CA THR A 322 -4.21 -17.50 6.17
C THR A 322 -4.04 -16.91 4.79
N ALA A 323 -4.23 -17.76 3.79
CA ALA A 323 -4.33 -17.45 2.37
C ALA A 323 -3.42 -16.29 1.90
N GLY A 324 -2.16 -16.59 1.58
CA GLY A 324 -1.36 -15.73 0.69
C GLY A 324 -0.84 -14.40 1.27
N THR A 325 -1.15 -14.04 2.52
CA THR A 325 -0.74 -12.75 3.11
C THR A 325 0.76 -12.48 3.01
N GLY A 326 1.61 -13.44 3.39
CA GLY A 326 3.06 -13.27 3.28
C GLY A 326 3.53 -13.05 1.84
N ARG A 327 2.93 -13.73 0.85
CA ARG A 327 3.24 -13.52 -0.58
C ARG A 327 2.77 -12.13 -1.06
N TYR A 328 1.58 -11.70 -0.66
CA TYR A 328 1.07 -10.37 -0.95
C TYR A 328 2.03 -9.27 -0.47
N VAL A 329 2.46 -9.37 0.80
CA VAL A 329 3.41 -8.42 1.42
C VAL A 329 4.75 -8.40 0.67
N LYS A 330 5.31 -9.56 0.34
CA LYS A 330 6.57 -9.68 -0.41
C LYS A 330 6.47 -9.07 -1.81
N ASN A 331 5.38 -9.37 -2.53
CA ASN A 331 5.16 -8.86 -3.89
C ASN A 331 4.92 -7.35 -3.89
N ALA A 332 4.13 -6.84 -2.94
CA ALA A 332 3.89 -5.42 -2.76
C ALA A 332 5.20 -4.66 -2.51
N ALA A 333 6.05 -5.18 -1.61
CA ALA A 333 7.36 -4.61 -1.34
C ALA A 333 8.24 -4.56 -2.59
N GLY A 334 8.30 -5.65 -3.37
CA GLY A 334 9.08 -5.70 -4.61
C GLY A 334 8.59 -4.71 -5.65
N TRP A 335 7.27 -4.62 -5.84
CA TRP A 335 6.67 -3.70 -6.79
C TRP A 335 6.94 -2.22 -6.44
N LEU A 336 6.90 -1.88 -5.15
CA LEU A 336 7.17 -0.53 -4.64
C LEU A 336 8.63 -0.08 -4.79
N VAL A 337 9.59 -0.98 -4.96
CA VAL A 337 10.99 -0.61 -5.26
C VAL A 337 11.10 0.16 -6.57
N ASN A 338 10.13 0.00 -7.49
CA ASN A 338 10.12 0.70 -8.79
C ASN A 338 11.40 0.41 -9.59
N TYR A 339 11.89 -0.83 -9.47
CA TYR A 339 13.21 -1.27 -9.93
C TYR A 339 13.42 -1.05 -11.43
N GLU A 340 12.39 -1.22 -12.25
CA GLU A 340 12.49 -1.04 -13.69
C GLU A 340 12.74 0.43 -14.10
N ARG A 341 12.47 1.39 -13.20
CA ARG A 341 12.71 2.83 -13.43
C ARG A 341 13.96 3.32 -12.72
N LEU A 342 14.12 2.92 -11.45
CA LEU A 342 15.18 3.46 -10.59
C LEU A 342 16.41 2.54 -10.52
N GLY A 343 16.30 1.30 -11.00
CA GLY A 343 17.39 0.33 -10.99
C GLY A 343 17.93 0.01 -9.59
N LYS A 344 19.17 -0.50 -9.57
CA LYS A 344 19.86 -0.88 -8.32
C LYS A 344 20.25 0.32 -7.46
N THR A 345 20.40 1.51 -8.04
CA THR A 345 20.79 2.72 -7.30
C THR A 345 19.74 3.12 -6.27
N ASN A 346 18.46 2.76 -6.47
CA ASN A 346 17.42 2.97 -5.46
C ASN A 346 17.65 2.17 -4.16
N CYS A 347 18.41 1.08 -4.26
CA CYS A 347 18.71 0.18 -3.15
C CYS A 347 20.13 0.35 -2.62
N GLN A 348 20.85 1.35 -3.11
CA GLN A 348 22.16 1.69 -2.57
C GLN A 348 21.99 2.90 -1.69
N ALA A 349 22.47 2.81 -0.45
CA ALA A 349 22.64 4.01 0.36
C ALA A 349 23.51 4.97 -0.45
N GLN A 350 23.05 6.21 -0.64
CA GLN A 350 23.89 7.24 -1.21
C GLN A 350 25.03 7.49 -0.23
N VAL A 351 26.18 6.84 -0.46
CA VAL A 351 27.43 7.19 0.19
C VAL A 351 27.75 8.58 -0.35
N LYS A 352 27.53 9.59 0.48
CA LYS A 352 27.96 10.96 0.19
C LYS A 352 29.40 11.15 0.61
#